data_AF-A0A1E3PSF1-F1
#
_entry.id   AF-A0A1E3PSF1-F1
#
_cell.length_a   1.000
_cell.length_b   1.000
_cell.length_c   1.000
_cell.angle_alpha   90.00
_cell.angle_beta   90.00
_cell.angle_gamma   90.00
#
_symmetry.space_group_name_H-M   'P 1'
#
loop_
_entity.id
_entity.type
_entity.pdbx_description
1 polymer ?
#
loop_
_entity_poly.entity_id
_entity_poly.type
_entity_poly.pdbx_seq_one_letter_code
_entity_poly.pdbx_strand_id
1 'polypeptide(L)'
;MSSDITLAAEENSELANKLASEFKKKGFFDELRRKLLKDFQDSDTNKDLHRKIEKIVDNQVKKDPTLLSRGRGRAAALLDGTVSRDTDIQDPILKYVHNKTVESNELSQSVEESLRRIMEDLPT
;
A
#
# COMPACT_ATOMS: atom_id res chain seq x y z
N MET A 1 6.24 37.59 -20.25
CA MET A 1 6.86 36.26 -20.37
C MET A 1 6.96 35.52 -19.04
N SER A 2 7.31 36.14 -17.90
CA SER A 2 7.23 35.46 -16.58
C SER A 2 5.82 35.32 -16.01
N SER A 3 4.87 36.19 -16.37
CA SER A 3 3.47 36.13 -15.91
C SER A 3 2.71 34.93 -16.50
N ASP A 4 2.91 34.67 -17.79
CA ASP A 4 2.14 33.69 -18.55
C ASP A 4 2.52 32.24 -18.16
N ILE A 5 3.78 32.02 -17.77
CA ILE A 5 4.27 30.73 -17.24
C ILE A 5 3.66 30.44 -15.87
N THR A 6 3.52 31.46 -15.02
CA THR A 6 2.93 31.31 -13.68
C THR A 6 1.44 31.01 -13.76
N LEU A 7 0.69 31.69 -14.62
CA LEU A 7 -0.74 31.43 -14.86
C LEU A 7 -0.99 30.00 -15.38
N ALA A 8 -0.22 29.55 -16.37
CA ALA A 8 -0.35 28.19 -16.88
C ALA A 8 0.03 27.12 -15.83
N ALA A 9 0.97 27.41 -14.93
CA ALA A 9 1.33 26.50 -13.84
C ALA A 9 0.21 26.41 -12.78
N GLU A 10 -0.44 27.54 -12.48
CA GLU A 10 -1.59 27.61 -11.57
C GLU A 10 -2.80 26.86 -12.12
N GLU A 11 -3.15 27.06 -13.39
CA GLU A 11 -4.25 26.36 -14.08
C GLU A 11 -4.02 24.84 -14.11
N ASN A 12 -2.79 24.39 -14.40
CA ASN A 12 -2.43 22.98 -14.39
C ASN A 12 -2.54 22.35 -12.99
N SER A 13 -2.16 23.10 -11.95
CA SER A 13 -2.29 22.66 -10.56
C SER A 13 -3.77 22.52 -10.15
N GLU A 14 -4.61 23.48 -10.53
CA GLU A 14 -6.05 23.43 -10.24
C GLU A 14 -6.73 22.25 -10.95
N LEU A 15 -6.40 22.03 -12.22
CA LEU A 15 -6.90 20.87 -12.97
C LEU A 15 -6.45 19.54 -12.33
N ALA A 16 -5.18 19.43 -11.95
CA ALA A 16 -4.67 18.24 -11.28
C ALA A 16 -5.41 17.96 -9.95
N ASN A 17 -5.67 19.01 -9.16
CA ASN A 17 -6.44 18.90 -7.92
C ASN A 17 -7.90 18.48 -8.18
N LYS A 18 -8.54 19.02 -9.22
CA LYS A 18 -9.89 18.65 -9.64
C LYS A 18 -9.96 17.18 -10.05
N LEU A 19 -9.02 16.74 -10.88
CA LEU A 19 -8.91 15.34 -11.32
C LEU A 19 -8.67 14.39 -10.15
N ALA A 20 -7.78 14.74 -9.22
CA ALA A 20 -7.55 13.94 -8.02
C ALA A 20 -8.80 13.85 -7.11
N SER A 21 -9.55 14.95 -7.01
CA SER A 21 -10.81 14.99 -6.25
C SER A 21 -11.87 14.08 -6.89
N GLU A 22 -12.08 14.20 -8.20
CA GLU A 22 -13.04 13.36 -8.93
C GLU A 22 -12.61 11.89 -8.94
N PHE A 23 -11.31 11.59 -9.06
CA PHE A 23 -10.78 10.24 -8.97
C PHE A 23 -11.10 9.55 -7.64
N LYS A 24 -11.04 10.31 -6.54
CA LYS A 24 -11.46 9.82 -5.22
C LYS A 24 -12.98 9.70 -5.13
N LYS A 25 -13.74 10.72 -5.56
CA LYS A 25 -15.21 10.73 -5.50
C LYS A 25 -15.84 9.57 -6.30
N LYS A 26 -15.28 9.24 -7.46
CA LYS A 26 -15.73 8.12 -8.29
C LYS A 26 -15.31 6.75 -7.75
N GLY A 27 -14.52 6.69 -6.67
CA GLY A 27 -14.15 5.46 -5.98
C GLY A 27 -12.94 4.72 -6.54
N PHE A 28 -12.31 5.21 -7.61
CA PHE A 28 -11.16 4.53 -8.25
C PHE A 28 -9.97 4.35 -7.32
N PHE A 29 -9.71 5.32 -6.43
CA PHE A 29 -8.66 5.19 -5.42
C PHE A 29 -8.89 3.96 -4.53
N ASP A 30 -10.12 3.80 -4.02
CA ASP A 30 -10.45 2.71 -3.12
C ASP A 30 -10.50 1.36 -3.86
N GLU A 31 -10.93 1.34 -5.12
CA GLU A 31 -10.87 0.15 -5.97
C GLU A 31 -9.44 -0.34 -6.15
N LEU A 32 -8.53 0.55 -6.55
CA LEU A 32 -7.12 0.23 -6.69
C LEU A 32 -6.48 -0.21 -5.38
N ARG A 33 -6.76 0.51 -4.29
CA ARG A 33 -6.27 0.15 -2.95
C ARG A 33 -6.72 -1.26 -2.56
N ARG A 34 -7.99 -1.61 -2.79
CA ARG A 34 -8.52 -2.96 -2.51
C ARG A 34 -7.87 -4.01 -3.41
N LYS A 35 -7.69 -3.73 -4.70
CA LYS A 35 -7.01 -4.64 -5.63
C LYS A 35 -5.58 -4.92 -5.16
N LEU A 36 -4.79 -3.88 -4.88
CA LEU A 36 -3.41 -4.02 -4.40
C LEU A 36 -3.32 -4.83 -3.10
N LEU A 37 -4.23 -4.59 -2.15
CA LEU A 37 -4.29 -5.36 -0.92
C LEU A 37 -4.59 -6.84 -1.18
N LYS A 38 -5.56 -7.12 -2.06
CA LYS A 38 -5.92 -8.49 -2.44
C LYS A 38 -4.76 -9.19 -3.17
N ASP A 39 -4.16 -8.51 -4.15
CA ASP A 39 -3.01 -9.02 -4.89
C ASP A 39 -1.84 -9.34 -3.93
N PHE A 40 -1.62 -8.53 -2.91
CA PHE A 40 -0.66 -8.84 -1.85
C PHE A 40 -1.08 -10.07 -1.03
N GLN A 41 -2.32 -10.15 -0.55
CA GLN A 41 -2.82 -11.30 0.23
C GLN A 41 -2.69 -12.63 -0.53
N ASP A 42 -2.89 -12.61 -1.85
CA ASP A 42 -2.79 -13.79 -2.70
C ASP A 42 -1.33 -14.12 -3.10
N SER A 43 -0.39 -13.18 -2.88
CA SER A 43 1.02 -13.31 -3.29
C SER A 43 1.81 -14.34 -2.47
N ASP A 44 2.87 -14.88 -3.07
CA ASP A 44 3.81 -15.74 -2.36
C ASP A 44 4.60 -14.99 -1.28
N THR A 45 4.82 -13.68 -1.45
CA THR A 45 5.42 -12.83 -0.41
C THR A 45 4.60 -12.84 0.88
N ASN A 46 3.26 -12.77 0.76
CA ASN A 46 2.38 -12.85 1.92
C ASN A 46 2.36 -14.25 2.55
N LYS A 47 2.39 -15.32 1.74
CA LYS A 47 2.49 -16.69 2.25
C LYS A 47 3.80 -16.91 3.01
N ASP A 48 4.91 -16.40 2.49
CA ASP A 48 6.21 -16.50 3.14
C ASP A 48 6.27 -15.65 4.41
N LEU A 49 5.63 -14.48 4.44
CA LEU A 49 5.45 -13.69 5.64
C LEU A 49 4.75 -14.50 6.75
N HIS A 50 3.62 -15.13 6.43
CA HIS A 50 2.89 -15.96 7.40
C HIS A 50 3.77 -17.08 7.97
N ARG A 51 4.47 -17.82 7.11
CA ARG A 51 5.39 -18.89 7.53
C ARG A 51 6.50 -18.38 8.46
N LYS A 52 7.07 -17.20 8.15
CA LYS A 52 8.12 -16.59 8.99
C LYS A 52 7.56 -16.17 10.35
N ILE A 53 6.37 -15.57 10.38
CA ILE A 53 5.70 -15.20 11.63
C ILE A 53 5.40 -16.45 12.48
N GLU A 54 4.85 -17.51 11.89
CA GLU A 54 4.61 -18.79 12.58
C GLU A 54 5.89 -19.33 13.21
N LYS A 55 6.99 -19.35 12.45
CA LYS A 55 8.29 -19.79 12.95
C LYS A 55 8.81 -18.92 14.11
N ILE A 56 8.61 -17.60 14.05
CA ILE A 56 8.95 -16.70 15.16
C ILE A 56 8.11 -17.05 16.39
N VAL A 57 6.80 -17.20 16.23
CA VAL A 57 5.88 -17.55 17.31
C VAL A 57 6.31 -18.87 17.96
N ASP A 58 6.55 -19.91 17.18
CA ASP A 58 7.00 -21.21 17.65
C ASP A 58 8.30 -21.10 18.45
N ASN A 59 9.28 -20.35 17.92
CA ASN A 59 10.55 -20.14 18.61
C ASN A 59 10.38 -19.36 19.91
N GLN A 60 9.48 -18.38 19.96
CA GLN A 60 9.21 -17.61 21.17
C GLN A 60 8.47 -18.45 22.21
N VAL A 61 7.48 -19.24 21.82
CA VAL A 61 6.74 -20.16 22.72
C VAL A 61 7.67 -21.24 23.27
N LYS A 62 8.60 -21.77 22.47
CA LYS A 62 9.62 -22.72 22.95
C LYS A 62 10.55 -22.10 24.00
N LYS A 63 10.89 -20.81 23.85
CA LYS A 63 11.72 -20.07 24.81
C LYS A 63 10.97 -19.71 26.09
N ASP A 64 9.72 -19.29 25.96
CA ASP A 64 8.83 -18.94 27.08
C ASP A 64 7.44 -19.55 26.88
N PRO A 65 7.20 -20.76 27.40
CA PRO A 65 5.89 -21.43 27.30
C PRO A 65 4.77 -20.64 27.97
N THR A 66 5.08 -19.74 28.91
CA THR A 66 4.07 -18.93 29.60
C THR A 66 3.39 -17.93 28.67
N LEU A 67 3.98 -17.64 27.49
CA LEU A 67 3.38 -16.78 26.46
C LEU A 67 1.99 -17.26 26.02
N LEU A 68 1.73 -18.57 26.00
CA LEU A 68 0.42 -19.13 25.65
C LEU A 68 -0.64 -18.88 26.74
N SER A 69 -0.19 -18.72 27.98
CA SER A 69 -1.05 -18.42 29.14
C SER A 69 -1.20 -16.91 29.38
N ARG A 70 -0.26 -16.11 28.88
CA ARG A 70 -0.34 -14.64 28.89
C ARG A 70 -1.42 -14.19 27.90
N GLY A 71 -2.21 -13.19 28.30
CA GLY A 71 -3.31 -12.69 27.47
C GLY A 71 -2.88 -12.37 26.04
N ARG A 72 -3.70 -12.79 25.07
CA ARG A 72 -3.42 -12.76 23.62
C ARG A 72 -2.90 -11.40 23.12
N GLY A 73 -3.43 -10.29 23.63
CA GLY A 73 -3.01 -8.94 23.24
C GLY A 73 -1.56 -8.61 23.62
N ARG A 74 -1.09 -9.03 24.80
CA ARG A 74 0.31 -8.78 25.22
C ARG A 74 1.29 -9.63 24.43
N ALA A 75 0.94 -10.90 24.18
CA ALA A 75 1.75 -11.77 23.34
C ALA A 75 1.83 -11.25 21.90
N ALA A 76 0.70 -10.83 21.32
CA ALA A 76 0.64 -10.25 19.98
C ALA A 76 1.52 -8.99 19.87
N ALA A 77 1.46 -8.07 20.83
CA ALA A 77 2.28 -6.86 20.82
C ALA A 77 3.80 -7.15 20.87
N LEU A 78 4.22 -8.17 21.64
CA LEU A 78 5.63 -8.58 21.69
C LEU A 78 6.09 -9.17 20.35
N LEU A 79 5.26 -10.03 19.75
CA LEU A 79 5.51 -10.63 18.45
C LEU A 79 5.59 -9.57 17.34
N ASP A 80 4.64 -8.64 17.32
CA ASP A 80 4.62 -7.52 16.37
C ASP A 80 5.89 -6.67 16.46
N GLY A 81 6.33 -6.36 17.68
CA GLY A 81 7.60 -5.68 17.90
C GLY A 81 8.81 -6.46 17.37
N THR A 82 8.85 -7.79 17.56
CA THR A 82 9.92 -8.63 17.02
C THR A 82 9.90 -8.65 15.50
N VAL A 83 8.74 -8.87 14.89
CA VAL A 83 8.56 -8.92 13.43
C VAL A 83 8.92 -7.58 12.78
N SER A 84 8.54 -6.47 13.41
CA SER A 84 8.80 -5.12 12.90
C SER A 84 10.29 -4.75 12.84
N ARG A 85 11.13 -5.38 13.67
CA ARG A 85 12.59 -5.14 13.70
C ARG A 85 13.39 -6.13 12.85
N ASP A 86 12.75 -7.19 12.37
CA ASP A 86 13.40 -8.25 11.61
C ASP A 86 13.49 -7.86 10.13
N THR A 87 14.68 -7.45 9.68
CA THR A 87 14.94 -7.04 8.29
C THR A 87 14.71 -8.16 7.30
N ASP A 88 14.94 -9.42 7.68
CA ASP A 88 14.69 -10.57 6.81
C ASP A 88 13.18 -10.76 6.56
N ILE A 89 12.33 -10.20 7.42
CA ILE A 89 10.88 -10.13 7.20
C ILE A 89 10.49 -8.83 6.50
N GLN A 90 10.99 -7.68 6.93
CA GLN A 90 10.56 -6.39 6.41
C GLN A 90 11.02 -6.14 4.97
N ASP A 91 12.27 -6.46 4.62
CA ASP A 91 12.84 -6.11 3.32
C ASP A 91 12.09 -6.72 2.13
N PRO A 92 11.71 -8.02 2.14
CA PRO A 92 10.91 -8.59 1.06
C PRO A 92 9.54 -7.93 0.91
N ILE A 93 8.90 -7.54 2.01
CA ILE A 93 7.58 -6.87 2.01
C ILE A 93 7.73 -5.47 1.41
N LEU A 94 8.71 -4.69 1.89
CA LEU A 94 8.97 -3.34 1.38
C LEU A 94 9.30 -3.37 -0.10
N LYS A 95 10.13 -4.32 -0.54
CA LYS A 95 10.44 -4.52 -1.95
C LYS A 95 9.18 -4.88 -2.76
N TYR A 96 8.32 -5.76 -2.26
CA TYR A 96 7.06 -6.08 -2.92
C TYR A 96 6.18 -4.83 -3.07
N VAL A 97 5.97 -4.08 -1.99
CA VAL A 97 5.15 -2.87 -1.98
C VAL A 97 5.72 -1.84 -2.95
N HIS A 98 7.02 -1.58 -2.92
CA HIS A 98 7.69 -0.64 -3.81
C HIS A 98 7.46 -1.00 -5.28
N ASN A 99 7.71 -2.26 -5.64
CA ASN A 99 7.58 -2.75 -7.01
C ASN A 99 6.13 -2.74 -7.51
N LYS A 100 5.15 -2.97 -6.61
CA LYS A 100 3.73 -3.01 -6.95
C LYS A 100 3.03 -1.66 -6.86
N THR A 101 3.70 -0.63 -6.32
CA THR A 101 3.16 0.73 -6.20
C THR A 101 3.99 1.73 -6.98
N VAL A 102 5.08 2.22 -6.40
CA VAL A 102 5.91 3.32 -6.91
C VAL A 102 6.51 3.00 -8.28
N GLU A 103 7.03 1.79 -8.47
CA GLU A 103 7.66 1.37 -9.73
C GLU A 103 6.70 0.64 -10.68
N SER A 104 5.43 0.51 -10.29
CA SER A 104 4.48 -0.30 -11.04
C SER A 104 3.96 0.44 -12.26
N ASN A 105 4.49 0.07 -13.43
CA ASN A 105 3.96 0.56 -14.70
C ASN A 105 2.48 0.19 -14.91
N GLU A 106 2.07 -0.99 -14.44
CA GLU A 106 0.66 -1.43 -14.50
C GLU A 106 -0.25 -0.51 -13.67
N LEU A 107 0.17 -0.15 -12.45
CA LEU A 107 -0.60 0.75 -11.59
C LEU A 107 -0.68 2.15 -12.21
N SER A 108 0.44 2.68 -12.70
CA SER A 108 0.49 3.97 -13.38
C SER A 108 -0.46 4.01 -14.57
N GLN A 109 -0.45 2.98 -15.43
CA GLN A 109 -1.37 2.86 -16.56
C GLN A 109 -2.83 2.82 -16.11
N SER A 110 -3.16 2.07 -15.06
CA SER A 110 -4.53 2.00 -14.55
C SER A 110 -5.03 3.33 -13.98
N VAL A 111 -4.15 4.07 -13.31
CA VAL A 111 -4.45 5.43 -12.84
C VAL A 111 -4.66 6.37 -14.04
N GLU A 112 -3.77 6.35 -15.03
CA GLU A 112 -3.90 7.18 -16.24
C GLU A 112 -5.21 6.92 -16.99
N GLU A 113 -5.58 5.65 -17.18
CA GLU A 113 -6.85 5.27 -17.81
C GLU A 113 -8.06 5.80 -17.03
N SER A 114 -8.02 5.68 -15.69
CA SER A 114 -9.08 6.20 -14.83
C SER A 114 -9.19 7.72 -14.91
N LEU A 115 -8.06 8.43 -14.97
CA LEU A 115 -8.03 9.88 -15.14
C LEU A 115 -8.54 10.32 -16.51
N ARG A 116 -8.20 9.60 -17.59
CA ARG A 116 -8.73 9.86 -18.93
C ARG A 116 -10.26 9.76 -18.97
N ARG A 117 -10.82 8.72 -18.34
CA ARG A 117 -12.29 8.57 -18.21
C ARG A 117 -12.92 9.75 -17.48
N ILE A 118 -12.28 10.25 -16.42
CA ILE A 118 -12.77 11.44 -15.71
C ILE A 118 -12.72 12.67 -16.60
N MET A 119 -11.64 12.84 -17.38
CA MET A 119 -11.51 13.96 -18.30
C MET A 119 -12.58 13.96 -19.39
N GLU A 120 -12.93 12.79 -19.94
CA GLU A 120 -14.00 12.64 -20.93
C GLU A 120 -15.38 12.99 -20.36
N ASP A 121 -15.59 12.75 -19.06
CA ASP A 121 -16.85 13.04 -18.35
C ASP A 121 -16.96 14.49 -17.85
N LEU A 122 -15.90 15.30 -17.93
CA LEU A 122 -15.95 16.70 -17.49
C LEU A 122 -16.72 17.54 -18.51
N PRO A 123 -17.70 18.35 -18.08
CA PRO A 123 -18.37 19.28 -18.99
C PRO A 123 -17.36 20.29 -19.54
N THR A 124 -17.33 20.43 -20.87
CA THR A 124 -16.60 21.47 -21.62
C THR A 124 -17.05 22.87 -21.24
#